data_AF-A0A1Y1M076-F1
#
_entry.id   AF-A0A1Y1M076-F1
#
_cell.length_a   1.000
_cell.length_b   1.000
_cell.length_c   1.000
_cell.angle_alpha   90.00
_cell.angle_beta   90.00
_cell.angle_gamma   90.00
#
_symmetry.space_group_name_H-M   'P 1'
#
loop_
_entity.id
_entity.type
_entity.pdbx_description
1 polymer ?
#
loop_
_entity_poly.entity_id
_entity_poly.type
_entity_poly.pdbx_seq_one_letter_code
_entity_poly.pdbx_strand_id
1 'polypeptide(L)'
;MNKGKIAELGLQVLKDVLVSCGGWPVLEGPRWIPDSFDWENLMFAFNRIGFDSGYLVEVTIGTDLKNNSIRGIQLDQPSLGLSRDFILQGNESQFVQGYFKYMIDVAVELGCEKQAAERELKESLDFEIELAKVCVRYENRRLSSFSDIFL
;
A
#
# COMPACT_ATOMS: atom_id res chain seq x y z
N MET A 1 11.33 14.84 -21.37
CA MET A 1 11.48 14.75 -19.90
C MET A 1 12.41 15.86 -19.42
N ASN A 2 11.93 16.82 -18.63
CA ASN A 2 12.73 17.95 -18.15
C ASN A 2 13.30 17.66 -16.74
N LYS A 3 14.54 17.16 -16.69
CA LYS A 3 15.20 16.79 -15.43
C LYS A 3 15.51 18.00 -14.52
N GLY A 4 15.78 19.17 -15.11
CA GLY A 4 16.09 20.38 -14.35
C GLY A 4 14.90 20.85 -13.52
N LYS A 5 13.70 20.86 -14.12
CA LYS A 5 12.48 21.25 -13.39
C LYS A 5 12.11 20.26 -12.28
N ILE A 6 12.36 18.97 -12.48
CA ILE A 6 12.14 17.93 -11.46
C ILE A 6 13.05 18.17 -10.26
N ALA A 7 14.34 18.46 -10.48
CA ALA A 7 15.30 18.74 -9.42
C ALA A 7 14.96 20.04 -8.65
N GLU A 8 14.49 21.07 -9.36
CA GLU A 8 14.06 22.34 -8.75
C GLU A 8 12.85 22.16 -7.82
N LEU A 9 11.85 21.36 -8.25
CA LEU A 9 10.68 21.04 -7.44
C LEU A 9 11.04 20.16 -6.23
N GLY A 10 12.03 19.28 -6.39
CA GLY A 10 12.57 18.44 -5.33
C GLY A 10 11.49 17.57 -4.67
N LEU A 11 11.62 17.39 -3.35
CA LEU A 11 10.71 16.56 -2.55
C LEU A 11 9.42 17.28 -2.15
N GLN A 12 9.30 18.59 -2.40
CA GLN A 12 8.14 19.37 -1.94
C GLN A 12 6.83 18.86 -2.54
N VAL A 13 6.85 18.49 -3.83
CA VAL A 13 5.68 17.94 -4.52
C VAL A 13 5.17 16.68 -3.83
N LEU A 14 6.08 15.79 -3.41
CA LEU A 14 5.70 14.56 -2.71
C LEU A 14 5.14 14.88 -1.31
N LYS A 15 5.73 15.82 -0.59
CA LYS A 15 5.23 16.26 0.73
C LYS A 15 3.82 16.84 0.64
N ASP A 16 3.56 17.67 -0.37
CA ASP A 16 2.24 18.26 -0.60
C ASP A 16 1.20 17.18 -0.91
N VAL A 17 1.57 16.15 -1.68
CA VAL A 17 0.71 14.98 -1.94
C VAL A 17 0.39 14.23 -0.64
N LEU A 18 1.40 13.96 0.20
CA LEU A 18 1.19 13.28 1.48
C LEU A 18 0.24 14.07 2.38
N VAL A 19 0.42 15.39 2.50
CA VAL A 19 -0.48 16.25 3.28
C VAL A 19 -1.91 16.21 2.73
N SER A 20 -2.08 16.22 1.40
CA SER A 20 -3.41 16.12 0.76
C SER A 20 -4.12 14.79 1.02
N CYS A 21 -3.36 13.76 1.43
CA CYS A 21 -3.86 12.43 1.79
C CYS A 21 -3.92 12.22 3.31
N GLY A 22 -3.90 13.28 4.13
CA GLY A 22 -3.99 13.14 5.60
C GLY A 22 -2.64 12.88 6.30
N GLY A 23 -1.54 13.04 5.58
CA GLY A 23 -0.17 12.90 6.09
C GLY A 23 0.32 11.46 6.14
N TRP A 24 1.59 11.29 6.47
CA TRP A 24 2.20 9.99 6.75
C TRP A 24 2.66 9.99 8.21
N PRO A 25 2.09 9.14 9.10
CA PRO A 25 2.31 9.25 10.55
C PRO A 25 3.79 9.31 10.95
N VAL A 26 4.64 8.51 10.29
CA VAL A 26 6.09 8.47 10.56
C VAL A 26 6.80 9.81 10.31
N LEU A 27 6.27 10.66 9.42
CA LEU A 27 6.82 12.00 9.14
C LEU A 27 6.27 13.07 10.10
N GLU A 28 5.03 12.87 10.54
CA GLU A 28 4.31 13.84 11.36
C GLU A 28 4.54 13.65 12.87
N GLY A 29 4.88 12.43 13.27
CA GLY A 29 5.14 12.06 14.66
C GLY A 29 3.97 12.47 15.57
N PRO A 30 4.24 13.13 16.72
CA PRO A 30 3.19 13.53 17.66
C PRO A 30 2.15 14.51 17.13
N ARG A 31 2.38 15.13 15.96
CA ARG A 31 1.39 16.02 15.34
C ARG A 31 0.29 15.25 14.61
N TRP A 32 0.53 13.99 14.28
CA TRP A 32 -0.48 13.14 13.69
C TRP A 32 -1.48 12.69 14.76
N ILE A 33 -2.78 12.89 14.51
CA ILE A 33 -3.84 12.61 15.47
C ILE A 33 -4.60 11.36 15.00
N PRO A 34 -4.48 10.21 15.69
CA PRO A 34 -5.15 8.97 15.30
C PRO A 34 -6.67 9.12 15.15
N ASP A 35 -7.31 9.88 16.04
CA ASP A 35 -8.76 10.09 16.03
C ASP A 35 -9.26 10.90 14.81
N SER A 36 -8.35 11.56 14.09
CA SER A 36 -8.67 12.28 12.86
C SER A 36 -8.52 11.42 11.60
N PHE A 37 -8.02 10.19 11.74
CA PHE A 37 -7.81 9.29 10.63
C PHE A 37 -9.14 8.68 10.16
N ASP A 38 -9.39 8.83 8.86
CA ASP A 38 -10.52 8.21 8.19
C ASP A 38 -10.02 7.47 6.95
N TRP A 39 -10.06 6.14 7.03
CA TRP A 39 -9.60 5.27 5.96
C TRP A 39 -10.43 5.43 4.68
N GLU A 40 -11.75 5.62 4.77
CA GLU A 40 -12.62 5.77 3.60
C GLU A 40 -12.24 7.04 2.82
N ASN A 41 -12.07 8.15 3.55
CA ASN A 41 -11.63 9.41 2.96
C ASN A 41 -10.21 9.34 2.37
N LEU A 42 -9.31 8.56 2.97
CA LEU A 42 -7.99 8.28 2.38
C LEU A 42 -8.11 7.55 1.04
N MET A 43 -8.99 6.54 0.94
CA MET A 43 -9.21 5.82 -0.31
C MET A 43 -9.78 6.73 -1.40
N PHE A 44 -10.70 7.64 -1.06
CA PHE A 44 -11.17 8.65 -1.99
C PHE A 44 -10.09 9.62 -2.43
N ALA A 45 -9.20 10.05 -1.52
CA ALA A 45 -8.07 10.90 -1.85
C ALA A 45 -7.13 10.21 -2.84
N PHE A 46 -6.74 8.95 -2.58
CA PHE A 46 -5.90 8.15 -3.46
C PHE A 46 -6.51 7.99 -4.86
N ASN A 47 -7.79 7.60 -4.94
CA ASN A 47 -8.49 7.48 -6.21
C ASN A 47 -8.52 8.80 -7.00
N ARG A 48 -8.73 9.94 -6.33
CA ARG A 48 -8.76 11.26 -6.99
C ARG A 48 -7.42 11.67 -7.60
N ILE A 49 -6.32 11.23 -7.01
CA ILE A 49 -4.96 11.54 -7.50
C ILE A 49 -4.35 10.43 -8.36
N GLY A 50 -5.10 9.34 -8.59
CA GLY A 50 -4.68 8.21 -9.42
C GLY A 50 -3.70 7.26 -8.73
N PHE A 51 -3.70 7.22 -7.40
CA PHE A 51 -2.95 6.23 -6.63
C PHE A 51 -3.76 4.95 -6.50
N ASP A 52 -3.06 3.82 -6.32
CA ASP A 52 -3.71 2.59 -5.89
C ASP A 52 -4.37 2.82 -4.52
N SER A 53 -5.53 2.22 -4.29
CA SER A 53 -6.25 2.25 -3.02
C SER A 53 -6.41 0.85 -2.41
N GLY A 54 -5.91 -0.20 -3.08
CA GLY A 54 -6.04 -1.57 -2.63
C GLY A 54 -5.13 -1.99 -1.47
N TYR A 55 -4.71 -1.10 -0.57
CA TYR A 55 -3.69 -1.42 0.45
C TYR A 55 -4.19 -2.27 1.63
N LEU A 56 -5.49 -2.24 1.95
CA LEU A 56 -6.11 -3.11 2.96
C LEU A 56 -7.08 -4.12 2.34
N VAL A 57 -7.94 -3.63 1.45
CA VAL A 57 -8.88 -4.41 0.64
C VAL A 57 -8.92 -3.77 -0.73
N GLU A 58 -8.77 -4.57 -1.78
CA GLU A 58 -8.94 -4.09 -3.15
C GLU A 58 -10.44 -3.97 -3.45
N VAL A 59 -10.88 -2.78 -3.85
CA VAL A 59 -12.26 -2.51 -4.25
C VAL A 59 -12.28 -2.01 -5.68
N THR A 60 -12.91 -2.77 -6.57
CA THR A 60 -12.97 -2.43 -8.01
C THR A 60 -14.37 -2.59 -8.58
N ILE A 61 -14.61 -1.99 -9.75
CA ILE A 61 -15.81 -2.25 -10.54
C ILE A 61 -15.46 -3.26 -11.62
N GLY A 62 -15.90 -4.49 -11.40
CA GLY A 62 -15.70 -5.58 -12.34
C GLY A 62 -16.94 -5.91 -13.14
N THR A 63 -16.77 -6.80 -14.09
CA THR A 63 -17.87 -7.40 -14.84
C THR A 63 -18.35 -8.65 -14.11
N ASP A 64 -19.66 -8.89 -14.06
CA ASP A 64 -20.19 -10.15 -13.55
C ASP A 64 -19.71 -11.33 -14.42
N LEU A 65 -19.28 -12.41 -13.75
CA LEU A 65 -18.68 -13.58 -14.43
C LEU A 65 -19.71 -14.35 -15.28
N LYS A 66 -21.00 -14.30 -14.93
CA LYS A 66 -22.07 -15.02 -15.61
C LYS A 66 -22.79 -14.14 -16.63
N ASN A 67 -22.78 -12.83 -16.45
CA ASN A 67 -23.37 -11.86 -17.38
C ASN A 67 -22.47 -10.65 -17.60
N ASN A 68 -21.79 -10.64 -18.75
CA ASN A 68 -20.82 -9.59 -19.06
C ASN A 68 -21.41 -8.18 -19.30
N SER A 69 -22.75 -8.06 -19.34
CA SER A 69 -23.46 -6.78 -19.44
C SER A 69 -23.74 -6.14 -18.07
N ILE A 70 -23.52 -6.87 -16.98
CA ILE A 70 -23.70 -6.38 -15.60
C ILE A 70 -22.34 -6.02 -15.02
N ARG A 71 -22.30 -4.92 -14.27
CA ARG A 71 -21.14 -4.54 -13.45
C ARG A 71 -21.51 -4.61 -11.97
N GLY A 72 -20.54 -5.00 -11.17
CA GLY A 72 -20.67 -5.13 -9.72
C GLY A 72 -19.42 -4.65 -9.00
N ILE A 73 -19.57 -4.38 -7.70
CA ILE A 73 -18.44 -4.12 -6.81
C ILE A 73 -17.75 -5.47 -6.56
N GLN A 74 -16.44 -5.51 -6.78
CA GLN A 74 -15.59 -6.65 -6.48
C GLN A 74 -14.67 -6.30 -5.32
N LEU A 75 -14.55 -7.24 -4.39
CA LEU A 75 -13.64 -7.17 -3.26
C LEU A 75 -12.56 -8.24 -3.45
N ASP A 76 -11.30 -7.84 -3.28
CA ASP A 76 -10.17 -8.75 -3.37
C ASP A 76 -9.10 -8.46 -2.32
N GLN A 77 -8.10 -9.34 -2.25
CA GLN A 77 -6.96 -9.22 -1.35
C GLN A 77 -6.15 -7.95 -1.65
N PRO A 78 -5.44 -7.41 -0.65
CA PRO A 78 -4.66 -6.19 -0.83
C PRO A 78 -3.48 -6.34 -1.79
N SER A 79 -3.09 -5.20 -2.35
CA SER A 79 -1.77 -4.95 -2.92
C SER A 79 -0.72 -4.95 -1.82
N LEU A 80 0.33 -5.75 -1.99
CA LEU A 80 1.48 -5.83 -1.07
C LEU A 80 2.70 -5.15 -1.73
N GLY A 81 3.54 -4.48 -0.95
CA GLY A 81 4.77 -3.84 -1.40
C GLY A 81 5.84 -4.83 -1.88
N LEU A 82 5.81 -6.06 -1.36
CA LEU A 82 6.51 -7.22 -1.90
C LEU A 82 5.51 -8.31 -2.30
N SER A 83 5.87 -9.17 -3.26
CA SER A 83 5.03 -10.33 -3.54
C SER A 83 4.88 -11.19 -2.28
N ARG A 84 3.72 -11.84 -2.14
CA ARG A 84 3.41 -12.74 -1.02
C ARG A 84 4.53 -13.76 -0.76
N ASP A 85 5.14 -14.30 -1.81
CA ASP A 85 6.18 -15.33 -1.69
C ASP A 85 7.51 -14.77 -1.19
N PHE A 86 7.78 -13.48 -1.36
CA PHE A 86 8.96 -12.81 -0.80
C PHE A 86 8.71 -12.33 0.63
N ILE A 87 7.57 -11.67 0.89
CA ILE A 87 7.29 -11.10 2.21
C ILE A 87 7.13 -12.18 3.30
N LEU A 88 6.59 -13.35 2.93
CA LEU A 88 6.43 -14.48 3.86
C LEU A 88 7.73 -15.22 4.19
N GLN A 89 8.87 -14.85 3.58
CA GLN A 89 10.17 -15.36 4.00
C GLN A 89 10.61 -14.77 5.35
N GLY A 90 9.92 -13.72 5.82
CA GLY A 90 10.10 -13.13 7.13
C GLY A 90 11.33 -12.22 7.25
N ASN A 91 11.53 -11.70 8.46
CA ASN A 91 12.49 -10.62 8.74
C ASN A 91 13.97 -10.97 8.49
N GLU A 92 14.32 -12.27 8.46
CA GLU A 92 15.69 -12.74 8.17
C GLU A 92 15.99 -12.81 6.67
N SER A 93 14.98 -12.67 5.81
CA SER A 93 15.18 -12.68 4.36
C SER A 93 15.82 -11.38 3.88
N GLN A 94 16.83 -11.49 3.03
CA GLN A 94 17.45 -10.35 2.37
C GLN A 94 16.45 -9.48 1.59
N PHE A 95 15.36 -10.08 1.08
CA PHE A 95 14.31 -9.34 0.37
C PHE A 95 13.52 -8.46 1.32
N VAL A 96 13.11 -9.01 2.47
CA VAL A 96 12.36 -8.28 3.50
C VAL A 96 13.23 -7.21 4.15
N GLN A 97 14.51 -7.53 4.43
CA GLN A 97 15.48 -6.55 4.96
C GLN A 97 15.74 -5.40 3.97
N GLY A 98 15.86 -5.71 2.68
CA GLY A 98 16.01 -4.70 1.63
C GLY A 98 14.79 -3.80 1.52
N TYR A 99 13.59 -4.38 1.59
CA TYR A 99 12.34 -3.63 1.58
C TYR A 99 12.19 -2.74 2.82
N PHE A 100 12.47 -3.27 4.01
CA PHE A 100 12.44 -2.50 5.25
C PHE A 100 13.45 -1.34 5.23
N LYS A 101 14.67 -1.60 4.74
CA LYS A 101 15.68 -0.56 4.53
C LYS A 101 15.18 0.54 3.58
N TYR A 102 14.52 0.16 2.49
CA TYR A 102 13.94 1.13 1.55
C TYR A 102 12.87 2.00 2.22
N MET A 103 11.97 1.41 3.03
CA MET A 103 10.97 2.18 3.78
C MET A 103 11.62 3.24 4.68
N ILE A 104 12.66 2.85 5.43
CA ILE A 104 13.40 3.75 6.32
C ILE A 104 14.11 4.84 5.52
N ASP A 105 14.84 4.47 4.46
CA ASP A 105 15.60 5.42 3.66
C ASP A 105 14.67 6.50 3.06
N VAL A 106 13.49 6.11 2.55
CA VAL A 106 12.48 7.06 2.05
C VAL A 106 11.96 8.00 3.14
N ALA A 107 11.66 7.48 4.33
CA ALA A 107 11.19 8.30 5.44
C ALA A 107 12.26 9.31 5.90
N VAL A 108 13.52 8.88 6.00
CA VAL A 108 14.66 9.72 6.37
C VAL A 108 14.91 10.82 5.35
N GLU A 109 14.89 10.50 4.06
CA GLU A 109 15.03 11.50 2.98
C GLU A 109 13.91 12.55 3.00
N LEU A 110 12.71 12.18 3.47
CA LEU A 110 11.59 13.11 3.66
C LEU A 110 11.69 13.93 4.95
N GLY A 111 12.64 13.64 5.83
CA GLY A 111 12.93 14.41 7.04
C GLY A 111 12.57 13.72 8.36
N CYS A 112 12.27 12.41 8.34
CA CYS A 112 12.06 11.63 9.55
C CYS A 112 13.38 11.37 10.29
N GLU A 113 13.32 11.31 11.62
CA GLU A 113 14.42 10.82 12.44
C GLU A 113 14.56 9.30 12.27
N LYS A 114 15.79 8.82 12.07
CA LYS A 114 16.03 7.43 11.66
C LYS A 114 15.54 6.41 12.71
N GLN A 115 15.76 6.64 14.00
CA GLN A 115 15.33 5.70 15.05
C GLN A 115 13.80 5.65 15.15
N ALA A 116 13.11 6.77 14.96
CA ALA A 116 11.66 6.83 14.86
C ALA A 116 11.15 6.06 13.64
N ALA A 117 11.76 6.28 12.47
CA ALA A 117 11.43 5.53 11.25
C ALA A 117 11.62 4.02 11.43
N GLU A 118 12.75 3.60 12.01
CA GLU A 118 13.02 2.18 12.29
C GLU A 118 11.96 1.56 13.19
N ARG A 119 11.56 2.25 14.27
CA ARG A 119 10.54 1.72 15.20
C ARG A 119 9.17 1.63 14.55
N GLU A 120 8.68 2.73 13.97
CA GLU A 120 7.29 2.82 13.48
C GLU A 120 7.06 2.04 12.18
N LEU A 121 8.05 2.02 11.28
CA LEU A 121 7.95 1.24 10.05
C LEU A 121 8.13 -0.25 10.29
N LYS A 122 8.75 -0.65 11.41
CA LYS A 122 8.80 -2.06 11.79
C LYS A 122 7.40 -2.60 12.08
N GLU A 123 6.57 -1.82 12.77
CA GLU A 123 5.18 -2.16 13.04
C GLU A 123 4.37 -2.27 11.74
N SER A 124 4.60 -1.33 10.80
CA SER A 124 3.99 -1.39 9.46
C SER A 124 4.39 -2.67 8.70
N LEU A 125 5.67 -3.04 8.73
CA LEU A 125 6.17 -4.24 8.07
C LEU A 125 5.61 -5.52 8.70
N ASP A 126 5.57 -5.61 10.03
CA ASP A 126 5.02 -6.76 10.72
C ASP A 126 3.52 -6.92 10.42
N PHE A 127 2.77 -5.81 10.38
CA PHE A 127 1.38 -5.83 9.93
C PHE A 127 1.24 -6.37 8.50
N GLU A 128 2.08 -5.91 7.56
CA GLU A 128 2.04 -6.38 6.17
C GLU A 128 2.39 -7.87 6.03
N ILE A 129 3.32 -8.38 6.84
CA ILE A 129 3.64 -9.82 6.91
C ILE A 129 2.42 -10.63 7.38
N GLU A 130 1.72 -10.18 8.43
CA GLU A 130 0.50 -10.85 8.89
C GLU A 130 -0.63 -10.78 7.85
N LEU A 131 -0.78 -9.63 7.20
CA LEU A 131 -1.73 -9.44 6.10
C LEU A 131 -1.45 -10.39 4.93
N ALA A 132 -0.18 -10.59 4.58
CA ALA A 132 0.21 -11.52 3.53
C ALA A 132 -0.11 -12.99 3.85
N LYS A 133 -0.17 -13.38 5.13
CA LYS A 133 -0.51 -14.76 5.53
C LYS A 133 -1.95 -15.11 5.19
N VAL A 134 -2.87 -14.15 5.29
CA VAL A 134 -4.29 -14.36 4.97
C VAL A 134 -4.60 -14.25 3.47
N CYS A 135 -3.69 -13.68 2.67
CA CYS A 135 -3.82 -13.64 1.22
C CYS A 135 -3.70 -15.04 0.59
N VAL A 136 -4.46 -15.26 -0.48
CA VAL A 136 -4.42 -16.51 -1.25
C VAL A 136 -3.22 -16.49 -2.20
N ARG A 137 -2.62 -17.66 -2.46
CA ARG A 137 -1.57 -17.79 -3.48
C ARG A 137 -2.15 -17.50 -4.87
N TYR A 138 -1.36 -16.85 -5.71
CA TYR A 138 -1.78 -16.47 -7.06
C TYR A 138 -2.30 -17.66 -7.90
N GLU A 139 -1.63 -18.81 -7.81
CA GLU A 139 -2.03 -20.05 -8.50
C GLU A 139 -3.44 -20.52 -8.10
N ASN A 140 -3.77 -20.40 -6.81
CA ASN A 140 -5.06 -20.81 -6.27
C ASN A 140 -6.18 -19.84 -6.66
N ARG A 141 -5.90 -18.54 -6.80
CA ARG A 141 -6.90 -17.54 -7.27
C ARG A 141 -7.46 -17.89 -8.65
N ARG A 142 -6.59 -18.32 -9.57
CA ARG A 142 -7.02 -18.72 -10.92
C ARG A 142 -7.94 -19.93 -10.88
N LEU A 143 -7.63 -20.93 -10.05
CA LEU A 143 -8.43 -22.16 -9.94
C LEU A 143 -9.82 -21.90 -9.33
N SER A 144 -9.93 -21.05 -8.32
CA SER A 144 -11.21 -20.67 -7.69
C SER A 144 -12.15 -19.97 -8.68
N SER A 145 -11.62 -19.05 -9.49
CA SER A 145 -12.43 -18.35 -10.49
C SER A 145 -12.99 -19.29 -11.56
N PHE A 146 -12.28 -20.37 -11.92
CA PHE A 146 -12.81 -21.38 -12.83
C PHE A 146 -13.86 -22.28 -12.18
N SER A 147 -13.71 -22.68 -10.91
CA SER A 147 -14.71 -23.54 -10.25
C SER A 147 -16.06 -22.85 -10.07
N ASP A 148 -16.07 -21.54 -9.81
CA ASP A 148 -17.29 -20.77 -9.58
C ASP A 148 -18.08 -20.46 -10.87
N ILE A 149 -17.47 -20.65 -12.04
CA ILE A 149 -18.13 -20.49 -13.35
C ILE A 149 -18.98 -21.72 -13.71
N PHE A 150 -18.66 -22.91 -13.18
CA PHE A 150 -19.31 -24.17 -13.54
C PHE A 150 -20.36 -24.67 -12.52
N LEU A 151 -20.70 -23.88 -11.51
CA LEU A 151 -21.79 -24.10 -10.55
C LEU A 151 -22.87 -23.01 -10.70
#